data_AF-A0A847CF53-F1
#
_entry.id   AF-A0A847CF53-F1
#
_cell.length_a   1.000
_cell.length_b   1.000
_cell.length_c   1.000
_cell.angle_alpha   90.00
_cell.angle_beta   90.00
_cell.angle_gamma   90.00
#
_symmetry.space_group_name_H-M   'P 1'
#
loop_
_entity.id
_entity.type
_entity.pdbx_description
1 polymer ?
#
loop_
_entity_poly.entity_id
_entity_poly.type
_entity_poly.pdbx_seq_one_letter_code
_entity_poly.pdbx_strand_id
1 'polypeptide(L)'
;MDSSDKSKELLPVAYSLCLWFVGTYGTQTKIDFKPYELPQEIKTEKKKFKVVIKVKKHEELSPVQVEEDKHENQLIEQSITQVAKAPKITIGERKRKSVNIENQRPFTEAEIREKIDEQLRKVGWEVDTQKLNFKTQNTLPKKGHNMAIAEWETDSLVYNNGYADYALFIGEQLVGIIEAKAECKDIPNAIDCHCKEYASHIKSEDKKYIAGAWGKYQVPFVFATNGRQYIKQYEIKSGVWFDDLRKPSESPKAMSGWMHPEGLQKLLKENTEALPKLKELGDEDLRDSKGLNMRDYQIEAIHAVNNAIDDGQKNILVATATDTGKTRTFLALIYRFLKSNRFKRILVLVDRNSSGTQAIKCRL
;
A
#
# COMPACT_ATOMS: atom_id res chain seq x y z
N MET A 1 2.85 -24.04 19.94
CA MET A 1 3.53 -24.10 18.63
C MET A 1 4.83 -24.84 18.83
N ASP A 2 4.98 -25.96 18.13
CA ASP A 2 6.15 -26.81 18.22
C ASP A 2 7.38 -26.07 17.65
N SER A 3 8.58 -26.36 18.17
CA SER A 3 9.80 -25.64 17.77
C SER A 3 10.11 -25.82 16.28
N SER A 4 9.65 -26.93 15.68
CA SER A 4 9.84 -27.26 14.27
C SER A 4 9.05 -26.34 13.32
N ASP A 5 7.79 -26.03 13.68
CA ASP A 5 6.92 -25.21 12.82
C ASP A 5 7.41 -23.77 12.75
N LYS A 6 7.83 -23.20 13.90
CA LYS A 6 8.49 -21.88 13.93
C LYS A 6 9.76 -21.84 13.10
N SER A 7 10.55 -22.92 13.09
CA SER A 7 11.76 -22.96 12.25
C SER A 7 11.43 -22.94 10.76
N LYS A 8 10.37 -23.63 10.33
CA LYS A 8 9.92 -23.61 8.92
C LYS A 8 9.42 -22.23 8.50
N GLU A 9 8.78 -21.48 9.39
CA GLU A 9 8.35 -20.09 9.11
C GLU A 9 9.52 -19.10 9.06
N LEU A 10 10.52 -19.25 9.95
CA LEU A 10 11.63 -18.30 10.07
C LEU A 10 12.73 -18.48 9.03
N LEU A 11 12.94 -19.70 8.51
CA LEU A 11 13.98 -19.98 7.53
C LEU A 11 13.83 -19.17 6.22
N PRO A 12 12.63 -19.07 5.60
CA PRO A 12 12.40 -18.20 4.45
C PRO A 12 12.73 -16.73 4.74
N VAL A 13 12.37 -16.23 5.93
CA VAL A 13 12.64 -14.84 6.34
C VAL A 13 14.15 -14.61 6.48
N ALA A 14 14.85 -15.53 7.14
CA ALA A 14 16.31 -15.49 7.27
C ALA A 14 17.00 -15.50 5.89
N TYR A 15 16.54 -16.35 4.97
CA TYR A 15 17.05 -16.37 3.60
C TYR A 15 16.84 -15.04 2.87
N SER A 16 15.64 -14.45 2.96
CA SER A 16 15.32 -13.14 2.38
C SER A 16 16.17 -12.00 2.98
N LEU A 17 16.46 -12.05 4.29
CA LEU A 17 17.35 -11.11 4.97
C LEU A 17 18.81 -11.28 4.52
N CYS A 18 19.28 -12.51 4.34
CA CYS A 18 20.62 -12.78 3.80
C CYS A 18 20.78 -12.22 2.38
N LEU A 19 19.78 -12.43 1.51
CA LEU A 19 19.77 -11.84 0.16
C LEU A 19 19.83 -10.31 0.21
N TRP A 20 19.10 -9.69 1.13
CA TRP A 20 19.16 -8.25 1.34
C TRP A 20 20.54 -7.78 1.83
N PHE A 21 21.14 -8.51 2.77
CA PHE A 21 22.46 -8.21 3.30
C PHE A 21 23.53 -8.31 2.21
N VAL A 22 23.53 -9.39 1.43
CA VAL A 22 24.46 -9.58 0.30
C VAL A 22 24.26 -8.50 -0.76
N GLY A 23 23.03 -8.06 -1.05
CA GLY A 23 22.79 -6.95 -1.98
C GLY A 23 23.23 -5.59 -1.50
N THR A 24 23.13 -5.37 -0.20
CA THR A 24 23.44 -4.07 0.40
C THR A 24 24.94 -3.92 0.62
N TYR A 25 25.59 -4.97 1.11
CA TYR A 25 26.99 -4.95 1.56
C TYR A 25 27.94 -5.75 0.66
N GLY A 26 27.42 -6.63 -0.19
CA GLY A 26 28.24 -7.42 -1.10
C GLY A 26 28.89 -6.59 -2.19
N THR A 27 29.98 -7.15 -2.74
CA THR A 27 30.75 -6.55 -3.83
C THR A 27 30.14 -6.81 -5.20
N GLN A 28 29.18 -7.74 -5.30
CA GLN A 28 28.51 -8.10 -6.54
C GLN A 28 27.53 -7.01 -6.99
N THR A 29 27.56 -6.66 -8.28
CA THR A 29 26.70 -5.62 -8.87
C THR A 29 25.33 -6.13 -9.33
N LYS A 30 25.19 -7.44 -9.51
CA LYS A 30 23.93 -8.12 -9.82
C LYS A 30 23.77 -9.33 -8.90
N ILE A 31 22.63 -9.42 -8.24
CA ILE A 31 22.25 -10.58 -7.44
C ILE A 31 21.12 -11.28 -8.16
N ASP A 32 21.34 -12.57 -8.41
CA ASP A 32 20.29 -13.45 -8.87
C ASP A 32 19.48 -13.93 -7.66
N PHE A 33 18.27 -13.39 -7.51
CA PHE A 33 17.38 -13.75 -6.40
C PHE A 33 16.69 -15.07 -6.74
N LYS A 34 17.29 -16.18 -6.31
CA LYS A 34 16.63 -17.49 -6.40
C LYS A 34 15.50 -17.59 -5.37
N PRO A 35 14.34 -18.18 -5.71
CA PRO A 35 13.30 -18.49 -4.73
C PRO A 35 13.84 -19.33 -3.58
N TYR A 36 13.25 -19.17 -2.40
CA TYR A 36 13.58 -20.02 -1.26
C TYR A 36 13.11 -21.45 -1.50
N GLU A 37 13.99 -22.42 -1.28
CA GLU A 37 13.66 -23.84 -1.27
C GLU A 37 13.90 -24.41 0.13
N LEU A 38 12.90 -25.12 0.66
CA LEU A 38 13.03 -25.76 1.97
C LEU A 38 14.12 -26.85 1.88
N PRO A 39 15.17 -26.79 2.72
CA PRO A 39 16.20 -27.82 2.73
C PRO A 39 15.58 -29.19 3.00
N GLN A 40 15.94 -30.19 2.19
CA GLN A 40 15.55 -31.57 2.47
C GLN A 40 16.10 -32.00 3.83
N GLU A 41 15.29 -32.72 4.61
CA GLU A 41 15.76 -33.30 5.86
C GLU A 41 16.96 -34.20 5.56
N ILE A 42 18.13 -33.72 5.98
CA ILE A 42 19.33 -34.55 5.94
C ILE A 42 19.08 -35.63 6.99
N LYS A 43 18.97 -36.89 6.54
CA LYS A 43 19.04 -38.07 7.42
C LYS A 43 20.47 -38.20 7.95
N THR A 44 20.95 -37.21 8.68
CA THR A 44 22.20 -37.31 9.40
C THR A 44 21.90 -38.10 10.67
N GLU A 45 22.57 -39.23 10.82
CA GLU A 45 22.76 -39.88 12.12
C GLU A 45 22.99 -38.78 13.16
N LYS A 46 22.21 -38.81 14.25
CA LYS A 46 22.17 -37.79 15.30
C LYS A 46 23.56 -37.51 15.89
N LYS A 47 24.44 -36.78 15.20
CA LYS A 47 25.58 -36.12 15.79
C LYS A 47 25.00 -34.97 16.59
N LYS A 48 24.90 -35.17 17.91
CA LYS A 48 24.56 -34.12 18.86
C LYS A 48 25.62 -33.03 18.74
N PHE A 49 25.36 -32.03 17.90
CA PHE A 49 26.10 -30.78 17.94
C PHE A 49 25.73 -30.09 19.26
N LYS A 50 26.57 -30.27 20.29
CA LYS A 50 26.55 -29.35 21.43
C LYS A 50 27.05 -28.02 20.90
N VAL A 51 26.14 -27.08 20.65
CA VAL A 51 26.50 -25.67 20.51
C VAL A 51 27.02 -25.22 21.88
N VAL A 52 28.32 -25.40 22.10
CA VAL A 52 29.01 -24.82 23.24
C VAL A 52 29.42 -23.43 22.78
N ILE A 53 28.76 -22.40 23.29
CA ILE A 53 29.33 -21.05 23.32
C ILE A 53 30.59 -21.17 24.20
N LYS A 54 31.74 -21.47 23.60
CA LYS A 54 33.01 -21.66 24.31
C LYS A 54 33.50 -20.30 24.77
N VAL A 55 33.14 -19.91 26.00
CA VAL A 55 34.04 -19.09 26.82
C VAL A 55 35.28 -19.96 27.04
N LYS A 56 36.41 -19.54 26.45
CA LYS A 56 37.68 -20.28 26.45
C LYS A 56 38.03 -20.81 27.85
N LYS A 57 37.87 -22.12 28.06
CA LYS A 57 38.75 -22.90 28.93
C LYS A 57 39.53 -23.84 28.02
N HIS A 58 40.86 -23.77 28.14
CA HIS A 58 41.81 -24.61 27.44
C HIS A 58 41.56 -26.08 27.82
N GLU A 59 40.88 -26.82 26.95
CA GLU A 59 40.95 -28.28 26.88
C GLU A 59 41.36 -28.64 25.46
N GLU A 60 42.27 -29.61 25.34
CA GLU A 60 42.93 -30.03 24.11
C GLU A 60 41.88 -30.40 23.04
N LEU A 61 41.88 -29.63 21.94
CA LEU A 61 40.98 -29.82 20.82
C LEU A 61 41.31 -31.13 20.09
N SER A 62 40.28 -31.89 19.69
CA SER A 62 40.48 -33.10 18.88
C SER A 62 41.01 -32.74 17.48
N PRO A 63 41.72 -33.65 16.77
CA PRO A 63 42.35 -33.34 15.47
C PRO A 63 41.39 -32.77 14.43
N VAL A 64 40.12 -33.20 14.45
CA VAL A 64 39.06 -32.72 13.56
C VAL A 64 38.66 -31.28 13.88
N GLN A 65 38.57 -30.93 15.17
CA GLN A 65 38.27 -29.56 15.60
C GLN A 65 39.41 -28.59 15.28
N VAL A 66 40.66 -29.07 15.30
CA VAL A 66 41.83 -28.27 14.92
C VAL A 66 41.83 -27.96 13.43
N GLU A 67 41.39 -28.89 12.57
CA GLU A 67 41.25 -28.63 11.13
C GLU A 67 40.08 -27.69 10.82
N GLU A 68 38.94 -27.86 11.49
CA GLU A 68 37.79 -26.96 11.35
C GLU A 68 38.14 -25.53 11.79
N ASP A 69 38.80 -25.37 12.96
CA ASP A 69 39.26 -24.07 13.45
C ASP A 69 40.29 -23.44 12.50
N LYS A 70 41.18 -24.23 11.89
CA LYS A 70 42.13 -23.74 10.88
C LYS A 70 41.42 -23.26 9.62
N HIS A 71 40.42 -24.02 9.15
CA HIS A 71 39.65 -23.63 7.97
C HIS A 71 38.83 -22.36 8.24
N GLU A 72 38.19 -22.25 9.40
CA GLU A 72 37.45 -21.06 9.82
C GLU A 72 38.36 -19.84 9.94
N ASN A 73 39.53 -19.98 10.59
CA ASN A 73 40.50 -18.90 10.69
C ASN A 73 41.06 -18.47 9.33
N GLN A 74 41.27 -19.41 8.41
CA GLN A 74 41.70 -19.10 7.05
C GLN A 74 40.63 -18.32 6.26
N LEU A 75 39.35 -18.68 6.41
CA LEU A 75 38.23 -17.93 5.85
C LEU A 75 38.13 -16.52 6.45
N ILE A 76 38.37 -16.37 7.75
CA ILE A 76 38.41 -15.08 8.44
C ILE A 76 39.55 -14.21 7.88
N GLU A 77 40.77 -14.73 7.77
CA GLU A 77 41.90 -13.97 7.20
C GLU A 77 41.66 -13.56 5.74
N GLN A 78 41.10 -14.46 4.93
CA GLN A 78 40.69 -14.15 3.56
C GLN A 78 39.65 -13.04 3.52
N SER A 79 38.65 -13.09 4.42
CA SER A 79 37.61 -12.06 4.51
C SER A 79 38.17 -10.69 4.94
N ILE A 80 39.09 -10.65 5.91
CA ILE A 80 39.76 -9.42 6.36
C ILE A 80 40.56 -8.78 5.21
N THR A 81 41.29 -9.61 4.45
CA THR A 81 42.08 -9.17 3.30
C THR A 81 41.19 -8.65 2.17
N GLN A 82 40.02 -9.25 1.96
CA GLN A 82 39.03 -8.78 0.98
C GLN A 82 38.35 -7.48 1.42
N VAL A 83 38.02 -7.33 2.72
CA VAL A 83 37.45 -6.10 3.28
C VAL A 83 38.41 -4.92 3.15
N ALA A 84 39.72 -5.14 3.36
CA ALA A 84 40.75 -4.12 3.20
C ALA A 84 40.89 -3.60 1.75
N LYS A 85 40.53 -4.42 0.75
CA LYS A 85 40.56 -4.09 -0.67
C LYS A 85 39.22 -3.55 -1.21
N ALA A 86 38.14 -3.60 -0.42
CA ALA A 86 36.83 -3.18 -0.85
C ALA A 86 36.75 -1.63 -0.93
N PRO A 87 36.17 -1.05 -2.00
CA PRO A 87 36.00 0.38 -2.09
C PRO A 87 35.08 0.90 -0.98
N LYS A 88 35.46 2.01 -0.35
CA LYS A 88 34.65 2.65 0.70
C LYS A 88 33.39 3.26 0.07
N ILE A 89 32.28 2.53 0.12
CA ILE A 89 30.97 3.01 -0.36
C ILE A 89 30.44 4.08 0.58
N THR A 90 29.96 5.20 0.04
CA THR A 90 29.36 6.28 0.83
C THR A 90 28.06 5.81 1.52
N ILE A 91 27.65 6.48 2.61
CA ILE A 91 26.39 6.16 3.30
C ILE A 91 25.19 6.35 2.36
N GLY A 92 25.23 7.38 1.49
CA GLY A 92 24.17 7.67 0.53
C GLY A 92 24.00 6.57 -0.52
N GLU A 93 25.09 6.09 -1.10
CA GLU A 93 25.07 4.96 -2.05
C GLU A 93 24.61 3.66 -1.38
N ARG A 94 25.05 3.40 -0.14
CA ARG A 94 24.56 2.25 0.65
C ARG A 94 23.06 2.31 0.86
N LYS A 95 22.53 3.49 1.22
CA LYS A 95 21.08 3.67 1.39
C LYS A 95 20.32 3.41 0.08
N ARG A 96 20.83 3.90 -1.06
CA ARG A 96 20.24 3.64 -2.38
C ARG A 96 20.29 2.16 -2.77
N LYS A 97 21.41 1.47 -2.53
CA LYS A 97 21.53 0.02 -2.75
C LYS A 97 20.55 -0.75 -1.88
N SER A 98 20.51 -0.45 -0.58
CA SER A 98 19.57 -1.06 0.38
C SER A 98 18.12 -0.96 -0.09
N VAL A 99 17.66 0.24 -0.47
CA VAL A 99 16.29 0.44 -0.96
C VAL A 99 16.03 -0.31 -2.26
N ASN A 100 16.98 -0.32 -3.19
CA ASN A 100 16.82 -1.03 -4.44
C ASN A 100 16.73 -2.56 -4.24
N ILE A 101 17.57 -3.12 -3.38
CA ILE A 101 17.59 -4.54 -3.06
C ILE A 101 16.34 -4.95 -2.30
N GLU A 102 15.88 -4.15 -1.34
CA GLU A 102 14.62 -4.39 -0.64
C GLU A 102 13.42 -4.43 -1.60
N ASN A 103 13.42 -3.58 -2.63
CA ASN A 103 12.37 -3.58 -3.65
C ASN A 103 12.45 -4.77 -4.63
N GLN A 104 13.61 -5.40 -4.76
CA GLN A 104 13.82 -6.53 -5.69
C GLN A 104 13.69 -7.89 -5.02
N ARG A 105 13.95 -7.97 -3.71
CA ARG A 105 13.92 -9.25 -2.98
C ARG A 105 12.51 -9.87 -2.99
N PRO A 106 12.40 -11.20 -3.05
CA PRO A 106 11.14 -11.88 -2.80
C PRO A 106 10.78 -11.74 -1.32
N PHE A 107 9.53 -11.35 -1.05
CA PHE A 107 8.96 -11.39 0.29
C PHE A 107 8.14 -12.66 0.45
N THR A 108 8.19 -13.24 1.63
CA THR A 108 7.26 -14.30 2.03
C THR A 108 5.86 -13.72 2.21
N GLU A 109 4.84 -14.58 2.14
CA GLU A 109 3.46 -14.17 2.41
C GLU A 109 3.31 -13.57 3.82
N ALA A 110 3.95 -14.17 4.83
CA ALA A 110 3.95 -13.68 6.20
C ALA A 110 4.56 -12.27 6.32
N GLU A 111 5.70 -12.00 5.66
CA GLU A 111 6.30 -10.66 5.64
C GLU A 111 5.41 -9.64 4.94
N ILE A 112 4.70 -10.04 3.87
CA ILE A 112 3.77 -9.15 3.17
C ILE A 112 2.59 -8.82 4.05
N ARG A 113 2.00 -9.82 4.73
CA ARG A 113 0.91 -9.61 5.67
C ARG A 113 1.31 -8.68 6.80
N GLU A 114 2.51 -8.87 7.39
CA GLU A 114 3.03 -7.95 8.41
C GLU A 114 3.19 -6.51 7.87
N LYS A 115 3.71 -6.34 6.65
CA LYS A 115 3.82 -5.02 5.99
C LYS A 115 2.44 -4.39 5.75
N ILE A 116 1.45 -5.17 5.30
CA ILE A 116 0.09 -4.70 5.09
C ILE A 116 -0.55 -4.29 6.42
N ASP A 117 -0.41 -5.12 7.46
CA ASP A 117 -0.89 -4.83 8.81
C ASP A 117 -0.33 -3.52 9.34
N GLU A 118 0.98 -3.29 9.16
CA GLU A 118 1.61 -2.03 9.56
C GLU A 118 1.04 -0.83 8.78
N GLN A 119 0.85 -0.97 7.46
CA GLN A 119 0.31 0.09 6.62
C GLN A 119 -1.16 0.42 6.95
N LEU A 120 -1.98 -0.60 7.20
CA LEU A 120 -3.38 -0.46 7.59
C LEU A 120 -3.51 0.18 8.99
N ARG A 121 -2.69 -0.25 9.96
CA ARG A 121 -2.65 0.38 11.30
C ARG A 121 -2.29 1.86 11.24
N LYS A 122 -1.34 2.24 10.37
CA LYS A 122 -0.93 3.65 10.19
C LYS A 122 -2.08 4.56 9.73
N VAL A 123 -3.09 4.00 9.05
CA VAL A 123 -4.26 4.76 8.58
C VAL A 123 -5.52 4.49 9.41
N GLY A 124 -5.38 3.91 10.61
CA GLY A 124 -6.47 3.80 11.59
C GLY A 124 -7.30 2.52 11.53
N TRP A 125 -6.85 1.48 10.82
CA TRP A 125 -7.46 0.14 10.90
C TRP A 125 -6.89 -0.66 12.09
N GLU A 126 -7.77 -1.38 12.79
CA GLU A 126 -7.41 -2.41 13.75
C GLU A 126 -7.13 -3.70 12.99
N VAL A 127 -5.86 -4.10 12.95
CA VAL A 127 -5.43 -5.30 12.23
C VAL A 127 -4.24 -5.95 12.93
N ASP A 128 -4.29 -7.27 13.00
CA ASP A 128 -3.23 -8.17 13.48
C ASP A 128 -3.55 -9.54 12.87
N THR A 129 -2.87 -9.92 11.79
CA THR A 129 -3.16 -11.13 11.01
C THR A 129 -3.24 -12.41 11.87
N GLN A 130 -2.51 -12.46 12.99
CA GLN A 130 -2.45 -13.62 13.86
C GLN A 130 -3.62 -13.66 14.85
N LYS A 131 -4.07 -12.49 15.32
CA LYS A 131 -5.14 -12.39 16.34
C LYS A 131 -6.51 -12.11 15.74
N LEU A 132 -6.58 -11.26 14.73
CA LEU A 132 -7.79 -10.83 14.04
C LEU A 132 -7.96 -11.63 12.74
N ASN A 133 -8.11 -12.94 12.92
CA ASN A 133 -8.20 -13.90 11.84
C ASN A 133 -9.50 -14.69 11.95
N PHE A 134 -10.25 -14.78 10.85
CA PHE A 134 -11.51 -15.53 10.85
C PHE A 134 -11.24 -17.04 10.85
N LYS A 135 -10.36 -17.54 9.99
CA LYS A 135 -10.06 -18.97 9.87
C LYS A 135 -9.45 -19.61 11.12
N THR A 136 -8.53 -18.94 11.81
CA THR A 136 -7.81 -19.52 12.96
C THR A 136 -8.39 -19.13 14.31
N GLN A 137 -8.96 -17.93 14.44
CA GLN A 137 -9.47 -17.40 15.71
C GLN A 137 -11.00 -17.22 15.71
N ASN A 138 -11.68 -17.47 14.59
CA ASN A 138 -13.12 -17.19 14.41
C ASN A 138 -13.48 -15.73 14.78
N THR A 139 -12.61 -14.80 14.40
CA THR A 139 -12.78 -13.38 14.70
C THR A 139 -13.98 -12.83 13.94
N LEU A 140 -14.89 -12.18 14.66
CA LEU A 140 -16.06 -11.50 14.09
C LEU A 140 -15.93 -9.97 14.25
N PRO A 141 -16.57 -9.20 13.36
CA PRO A 141 -16.57 -7.74 13.46
C PRO A 141 -17.34 -7.26 14.69
N LYS A 142 -16.99 -6.07 15.18
CA LYS A 142 -17.55 -5.51 16.42
C LYS A 142 -18.01 -4.07 16.23
N LYS A 143 -19.19 -3.75 16.75
CA LYS A 143 -19.71 -2.38 16.76
C LYS A 143 -18.73 -1.41 17.42
N GLY A 144 -18.44 -0.30 16.74
CA GLY A 144 -17.52 0.74 17.22
C GLY A 144 -16.05 0.52 16.88
N HIS A 145 -15.69 -0.62 16.28
CA HIS A 145 -14.32 -0.94 15.86
C HIS A 145 -14.17 -0.88 14.34
N ASN A 146 -13.00 -0.45 13.86
CA ASN A 146 -12.69 -0.44 12.43
C ASN A 146 -11.68 -1.53 12.12
N MET A 147 -12.17 -2.74 11.82
CA MET A 147 -11.34 -3.95 11.79
C MET A 147 -10.98 -4.36 10.36
N ALA A 148 -9.73 -4.75 10.12
CA ALA A 148 -9.38 -5.58 8.98
C ALA A 148 -9.17 -7.01 9.49
N ILE A 149 -10.05 -7.92 9.11
CA ILE A 149 -10.04 -9.31 9.57
C ILE A 149 -9.40 -10.16 8.48
N ALA A 150 -8.34 -10.89 8.82
CA ALA A 150 -7.61 -11.75 7.90
C ALA A 150 -8.36 -13.07 7.61
N GLU A 151 -8.13 -13.64 6.43
CA GLU A 151 -8.67 -14.94 6.00
C GLU A 151 -10.21 -15.01 6.11
N TRP A 152 -10.91 -14.06 5.50
CA TRP A 152 -12.37 -14.02 5.55
C TRP A 152 -12.98 -14.98 4.53
N GLU A 153 -13.89 -15.85 4.97
CA GLU A 153 -14.48 -16.88 4.12
C GLU A 153 -15.61 -16.32 3.22
N THR A 154 -15.67 -16.84 2.00
CA THR A 154 -16.67 -16.51 0.97
C THR A 154 -17.18 -17.79 0.33
N ASP A 155 -18.25 -17.71 -0.45
CA ASP A 155 -18.79 -18.84 -1.24
C ASP A 155 -18.03 -19.04 -2.56
N SER A 156 -16.97 -18.27 -2.83
CA SER A 156 -16.16 -18.45 -4.04
C SER A 156 -15.37 -19.76 -3.98
N LEU A 157 -15.43 -20.56 -5.04
CA LEU A 157 -14.66 -21.80 -5.17
C LEU A 157 -13.42 -21.66 -6.07
N VAL A 158 -13.21 -20.47 -6.64
CA VAL A 158 -12.27 -20.27 -7.74
C VAL A 158 -10.84 -20.04 -7.25
N TYR A 159 -10.66 -19.41 -6.09
CA TYR A 159 -9.34 -19.00 -5.59
C TYR A 159 -9.25 -19.07 -4.06
N ASN A 160 -8.06 -19.43 -3.55
CA ASN A 160 -7.72 -19.55 -2.12
C ASN A 160 -8.77 -20.29 -1.25
N ASN A 161 -9.41 -21.32 -1.81
CA ASN A 161 -10.52 -22.05 -1.18
C ASN A 161 -11.65 -21.15 -0.66
N GLY A 162 -11.87 -20.00 -1.31
CA GLY A 162 -12.89 -19.03 -0.92
C GLY A 162 -12.47 -18.05 0.17
N TYR A 163 -11.21 -18.01 0.59
CA TYR A 163 -10.75 -17.08 1.62
C TYR A 163 -10.14 -15.82 1.00
N ALA A 164 -10.74 -14.67 1.27
CA ALA A 164 -10.14 -13.38 0.98
C ALA A 164 -9.03 -13.06 2.00
N ASP A 165 -7.92 -12.45 1.57
CA ASP A 165 -6.80 -12.17 2.45
C ASP A 165 -7.19 -11.27 3.63
N TYR A 166 -7.96 -10.20 3.35
CA TYR A 166 -8.61 -9.40 4.39
C TYR A 166 -10.00 -8.94 3.99
N ALA A 167 -10.89 -8.86 4.98
CA ALA A 167 -12.17 -8.16 4.90
C ALA A 167 -12.16 -6.93 5.81
N LEU A 168 -12.61 -5.80 5.28
CA LEU A 168 -12.65 -4.50 5.95
C LEU A 168 -14.04 -4.24 6.52
N PHE A 169 -14.10 -4.04 7.84
CA PHE A 169 -15.33 -3.77 8.57
C PHE A 169 -15.28 -2.42 9.28
N ILE A 170 -16.33 -1.61 9.09
CA ILE A 170 -16.56 -0.40 9.86
C ILE A 170 -17.73 -0.67 10.80
N GLY A 171 -17.43 -0.84 12.08
CA GLY A 171 -18.34 -1.48 13.02
C GLY A 171 -18.59 -2.93 12.61
N GLU A 172 -19.85 -3.25 12.33
CA GLU A 172 -20.25 -4.57 11.84
C GLU A 172 -20.45 -4.59 10.32
N GLN A 173 -20.25 -3.46 9.65
CA GLN A 173 -20.57 -3.33 8.24
C GLN A 173 -19.36 -3.69 7.37
N LEU A 174 -19.51 -4.69 6.52
CA LEU A 174 -18.52 -5.08 5.53
C LEU A 174 -18.47 -4.04 4.41
N VAL A 175 -17.34 -3.34 4.30
CA VAL A 175 -17.15 -2.24 3.35
C VAL A 175 -16.13 -2.53 2.28
N GLY A 176 -15.20 -3.46 2.49
CA GLY A 176 -14.22 -3.77 1.46
C GLY A 176 -13.53 -5.11 1.60
N ILE A 177 -12.91 -5.55 0.51
CA ILE A 177 -12.09 -6.76 0.45
C ILE A 177 -10.70 -6.40 -0.05
N ILE A 178 -9.67 -7.01 0.53
CA ILE A 178 -8.28 -6.85 0.13
C ILE A 178 -7.74 -8.21 -0.32
N GLU A 179 -7.07 -8.20 -1.48
CA GLU A 179 -6.24 -9.28 -1.99
C GLU A 179 -4.74 -8.87 -1.90
N ALA A 180 -3.92 -9.74 -1.33
CA ALA A 180 -2.50 -9.55 -1.08
C ALA A 180 -1.69 -10.61 -1.84
N LYS A 181 -1.17 -10.27 -3.02
CA LYS A 181 -0.48 -11.23 -3.88
C LYS A 181 0.99 -10.87 -4.10
N ALA A 182 1.86 -11.59 -3.39
CA ALA A 182 3.33 -11.46 -3.43
C ALA A 182 3.92 -11.55 -4.84
N GLU A 183 3.37 -12.46 -5.65
CA GLU A 183 3.89 -12.82 -6.96
C GLU A 183 3.28 -12.00 -8.10
N CYS A 184 2.31 -11.13 -7.81
CA CYS A 184 1.61 -10.42 -8.86
C CYS A 184 2.56 -9.40 -9.51
N LYS A 185 3.06 -9.76 -10.70
CA LYS A 185 3.79 -8.84 -11.57
C LYS A 185 2.94 -7.64 -11.92
N ASP A 186 1.62 -7.79 -12.01
CA ASP A 186 0.68 -6.69 -12.24
C ASP A 186 -0.48 -6.78 -11.23
N ILE A 187 -0.52 -5.83 -10.30
CA ILE A 187 -1.52 -5.75 -9.22
C ILE A 187 -2.96 -5.57 -9.75
N PRO A 188 -3.23 -4.79 -10.83
CA PRO A 188 -4.61 -4.58 -11.31
C PRO A 188 -5.35 -5.87 -11.63
N ASN A 189 -4.64 -6.89 -12.13
CA ASN A 189 -5.26 -8.13 -12.56
C ASN A 189 -5.95 -8.85 -11.38
N ALA A 190 -5.36 -8.75 -10.18
CA ALA A 190 -5.92 -9.32 -8.95
C ALA A 190 -7.28 -8.71 -8.55
N ILE A 191 -7.54 -7.45 -8.93
CA ILE A 191 -8.85 -6.81 -8.74
C ILE A 191 -9.90 -7.54 -9.58
N ASP A 192 -9.62 -7.73 -10.87
CA ASP A 192 -10.58 -8.26 -11.83
C ASP A 192 -10.84 -9.75 -11.64
N CYS A 193 -9.81 -10.53 -11.31
CA CYS A 193 -9.95 -11.98 -11.19
C CYS A 193 -10.39 -12.46 -9.79
N HIS A 194 -9.92 -11.85 -8.71
CA HIS A 194 -10.18 -12.36 -7.36
C HIS A 194 -11.08 -11.44 -6.55
N CYS A 195 -10.73 -10.15 -6.48
CA CYS A 195 -11.44 -9.25 -5.58
C CYS A 195 -12.93 -9.10 -5.95
N LYS A 196 -13.22 -8.94 -7.25
CA LYS A 196 -14.60 -8.88 -7.76
C LYS A 196 -15.38 -10.18 -7.54
N GLU A 197 -14.69 -11.32 -7.57
CA GLU A 197 -15.30 -12.62 -7.33
C GLU A 197 -15.71 -12.76 -5.86
N TYR A 198 -14.79 -12.45 -4.93
CA TYR A 198 -15.09 -12.45 -3.49
C TYR A 198 -16.17 -11.44 -3.13
N ALA A 199 -16.15 -10.24 -3.72
CA ALA A 199 -17.16 -9.22 -3.48
C ALA A 199 -18.57 -9.63 -3.98
N SER A 200 -18.68 -10.63 -4.86
CA SER A 200 -19.96 -11.12 -5.39
C SER A 200 -20.52 -12.33 -4.63
N HIS A 201 -19.67 -13.04 -3.87
CA HIS A 201 -19.99 -14.33 -3.27
C HIS A 201 -19.86 -14.32 -1.74
N ILE A 202 -20.49 -13.36 -1.07
CA ILE A 202 -20.51 -13.34 0.39
C ILE A 202 -21.46 -14.44 0.91
N LYS A 203 -20.98 -15.18 1.90
CA LYS A 203 -21.72 -16.25 2.57
C LYS A 203 -23.08 -15.79 3.04
N SER A 204 -24.05 -16.71 3.00
CA SER A 204 -25.42 -16.39 3.39
C SER A 204 -25.55 -15.99 4.87
N GLU A 205 -24.72 -16.55 5.74
CA GLU A 205 -24.63 -16.23 7.17
C GLU A 205 -24.09 -14.81 7.42
N ASP A 206 -23.25 -14.31 6.52
CA ASP A 206 -22.58 -13.03 6.61
C ASP A 206 -23.33 -11.90 5.91
N LYS A 207 -24.47 -12.21 5.27
CA LYS A 207 -25.31 -11.21 4.61
C LYS A 207 -25.80 -10.11 5.56
N LYS A 208 -25.87 -10.38 6.86
CA LYS A 208 -26.17 -9.39 7.90
C LYS A 208 -25.16 -8.24 7.98
N TYR A 209 -23.92 -8.44 7.52
CA TYR A 209 -22.86 -7.43 7.55
C TYR A 209 -22.82 -6.58 6.28
N ILE A 210 -23.51 -6.98 5.22
CA ILE A 210 -23.49 -6.29 3.93
C ILE A 210 -24.20 -4.94 4.03
N ALA A 211 -23.57 -3.89 3.50
CA ALA A 211 -24.13 -2.53 3.49
C ALA A 211 -25.21 -2.31 2.41
N GLY A 212 -25.18 -3.10 1.34
CA GLY A 212 -26.05 -2.94 0.17
C GLY A 212 -25.62 -3.87 -0.97
N ALA A 213 -26.27 -3.73 -2.13
CA ALA A 213 -25.92 -4.47 -3.34
C ALA A 213 -25.81 -3.53 -4.53
N TRP A 214 -24.80 -3.75 -5.39
CA TRP A 214 -24.50 -2.94 -6.56
C TRP A 214 -24.33 -3.86 -7.78
N GLY A 215 -25.45 -4.13 -8.46
CA GLY A 215 -25.50 -5.15 -9.50
C GLY A 215 -25.25 -6.53 -8.88
N LYS A 216 -24.19 -7.21 -9.31
CA LYS A 216 -23.79 -8.53 -8.77
C LYS A 216 -22.93 -8.45 -7.51
N TYR A 217 -22.46 -7.26 -7.12
CA TYR A 217 -21.53 -7.08 -6.01
C TYR A 217 -22.27 -6.79 -4.71
N GLN A 218 -21.87 -7.48 -3.65
CA GLN A 218 -22.37 -7.34 -2.29
C GLN A 218 -21.42 -6.49 -1.42
N VAL A 219 -20.19 -6.28 -1.87
CA VAL A 219 -19.21 -5.42 -1.20
C VAL A 219 -18.84 -4.27 -2.15
N PRO A 220 -18.84 -3.01 -1.69
CA PRO A 220 -18.71 -1.86 -2.58
C PRO A 220 -17.27 -1.59 -3.03
N PHE A 221 -16.28 -1.90 -2.19
CA PHE A 221 -14.90 -1.51 -2.40
C PHE A 221 -13.98 -2.72 -2.44
N VAL A 222 -13.04 -2.72 -3.38
CA VAL A 222 -12.03 -3.76 -3.47
C VAL A 222 -10.65 -3.17 -3.60
N PHE A 223 -9.67 -3.86 -3.01
CA PHE A 223 -8.28 -3.46 -3.01
C PHE A 223 -7.38 -4.63 -3.37
N ALA A 224 -6.30 -4.34 -4.09
CA ALA A 224 -5.25 -5.31 -4.38
C ALA A 224 -3.89 -4.70 -4.06
N THR A 225 -2.98 -5.50 -3.49
CA THR A 225 -1.64 -5.04 -3.16
C THR A 225 -0.62 -6.19 -3.22
N ASN A 226 0.65 -5.81 -3.33
CA ASN A 226 1.80 -6.70 -3.11
C ASN A 226 2.63 -6.28 -1.88
N GLY A 227 2.09 -5.40 -1.03
CA GLY A 227 2.74 -4.87 0.17
C GLY A 227 3.85 -3.84 -0.07
N ARG A 228 4.19 -3.53 -1.34
CA ARG A 228 5.24 -2.56 -1.69
C ARG A 228 4.71 -1.13 -1.65
N GLN A 229 5.60 -0.18 -1.34
CA GLN A 229 5.27 1.24 -1.42
C GLN A 229 4.94 1.64 -2.86
N TYR A 230 4.06 2.63 -3.02
CA TYR A 230 3.69 3.16 -4.33
C TYR A 230 4.86 3.90 -4.99
N ILE A 231 5.16 3.52 -6.23
CA ILE A 231 6.16 4.15 -7.09
C ILE A 231 5.48 4.47 -8.42
N LYS A 232 5.30 5.76 -8.71
CA LYS A 232 4.55 6.23 -9.90
C LYS A 232 5.07 5.66 -11.22
N GLN A 233 6.38 5.47 -11.37
CA GLN A 233 7.00 4.88 -12.57
C GLN A 233 6.63 3.39 -12.77
N TYR A 234 6.21 2.70 -11.70
CA TYR A 234 5.86 1.30 -11.67
C TYR A 234 4.45 1.12 -11.08
N GLU A 235 3.51 1.95 -11.51
CA GLU A 235 2.15 2.03 -10.96
C GLU A 235 1.42 0.68 -10.96
N ILE A 236 1.52 -0.10 -12.05
CA ILE A 236 0.93 -1.45 -12.15
C ILE A 236 1.61 -2.49 -11.23
N LYS A 237 2.81 -2.18 -10.74
CA LYS A 237 3.72 -3.08 -10.02
C LYS A 237 3.93 -2.70 -8.55
N SER A 238 3.30 -1.62 -8.10
CA SER A 238 3.57 -1.04 -6.79
C SER A 238 2.34 -0.41 -6.15
N GLY A 239 2.36 -0.33 -4.81
CA GLY A 239 1.32 0.32 -4.03
C GLY A 239 0.05 -0.52 -3.86
N VAL A 240 -1.07 0.21 -3.78
CA VAL A 240 -2.39 -0.35 -3.54
C VAL A 240 -3.27 0.05 -4.72
N TRP A 241 -3.93 -0.91 -5.34
CA TRP A 241 -4.96 -0.66 -6.33
C TRP A 241 -6.32 -0.69 -5.66
N PHE A 242 -7.22 0.18 -6.11
CA PHE A 242 -8.56 0.34 -5.58
C PHE A 242 -9.58 0.42 -6.71
N ASP A 243 -10.70 -0.26 -6.54
CA ASP A 243 -11.86 -0.15 -7.41
C ASP A 243 -13.15 0.08 -6.61
N ASP A 244 -14.03 0.93 -7.13
CA ASP A 244 -15.33 1.26 -6.55
C ASP A 244 -16.41 0.56 -7.37
N LEU A 245 -16.82 -0.62 -6.93
CA LEU A 245 -17.74 -1.51 -7.66
C LEU A 245 -19.14 -0.94 -7.79
N ARG A 246 -19.45 0.12 -7.04
CA ARG A 246 -20.70 0.88 -7.16
C ARG A 246 -20.74 1.72 -8.44
N LYS A 247 -19.60 1.95 -9.06
CA LYS A 247 -19.42 2.77 -10.26
C LYS A 247 -18.79 1.94 -11.38
N PRO A 248 -19.56 1.07 -12.05
CA PRO A 248 -19.02 0.12 -13.04
C PRO A 248 -18.36 0.77 -14.26
N SER A 249 -18.60 2.07 -14.49
CA SER A 249 -17.95 2.84 -15.55
C SER A 249 -16.57 3.40 -15.17
N GLU A 250 -16.21 3.41 -13.88
CA GLU A 250 -14.86 3.78 -13.43
C GLU A 250 -13.93 2.57 -13.51
N SER A 251 -12.68 2.78 -13.93
CA SER A 251 -11.65 1.74 -13.93
C SER A 251 -10.89 1.72 -12.59
N PRO A 252 -10.33 0.57 -12.19
CA PRO A 252 -9.42 0.48 -11.05
C PRO A 252 -8.29 1.50 -11.13
N LYS A 253 -7.87 2.02 -9.98
CA LYS A 253 -6.84 3.07 -9.89
C LYS A 253 -5.82 2.74 -8.82
N ALA A 254 -4.56 3.02 -9.12
CA ALA A 254 -3.52 2.94 -8.12
C ALA A 254 -3.61 4.11 -7.14
N MET A 255 -3.26 3.82 -5.89
CA MET A 255 -3.26 4.75 -4.78
C MET A 255 -1.88 4.82 -4.17
N SER A 256 -1.53 6.01 -3.69
CA SER A 256 -0.29 6.24 -2.95
C SER A 256 -0.28 5.59 -1.56
N GLY A 257 -1.45 5.23 -1.02
CA GLY A 257 -1.62 4.58 0.27
C GLY A 257 -3.06 4.19 0.54
N TRP A 258 -3.29 3.58 1.70
CA TRP A 258 -4.60 3.08 2.13
C TRP A 258 -5.59 4.19 2.48
N MET A 259 -6.87 3.92 2.28
CA MET A 259 -7.94 4.80 2.74
C MET A 259 -8.17 4.61 4.25
N HIS A 260 -8.31 5.73 4.97
CA HIS A 260 -8.77 5.74 6.36
C HIS A 260 -10.22 5.24 6.45
N PRO A 261 -10.63 4.50 7.52
CA PRO A 261 -12.00 4.00 7.69
C PRO A 261 -13.08 5.07 7.47
N GLU A 262 -12.94 6.23 8.12
CA GLU A 262 -13.87 7.36 7.92
C GLU A 262 -13.95 7.85 6.47
N GLY A 263 -12.84 7.80 5.73
CA GLY A 263 -12.80 8.17 4.32
C GLY A 263 -13.64 7.21 3.48
N LEU A 264 -13.50 5.91 3.75
CA LEU A 264 -14.27 4.86 3.09
C LEU A 264 -15.76 4.91 3.47
N GLN A 265 -16.08 5.19 4.74
CA GLN A 265 -17.45 5.39 5.20
C GLN A 265 -18.11 6.61 4.55
N LYS A 266 -17.37 7.71 4.37
CA LYS A 266 -17.84 8.90 3.65
C LYS A 266 -18.08 8.58 2.19
N LEU A 267 -17.14 7.89 1.54
CA LEU A 267 -17.28 7.45 0.15
C LEU A 267 -18.51 6.54 -0.02
N LEU A 268 -18.79 5.68 0.96
CA LEU A 268 -19.98 4.81 0.95
C LEU A 268 -21.29 5.61 1.03
N LYS A 269 -21.34 6.63 1.88
CA LYS A 269 -22.51 7.51 2.06
C LYS A 269 -22.69 8.51 0.92
N GLU A 270 -21.64 8.79 0.15
CA GLU A 270 -21.75 9.63 -1.03
C GLU A 270 -22.67 8.95 -2.04
N ASN A 271 -23.75 9.64 -2.40
CA ASN A 271 -24.67 9.20 -3.43
C ASN A 271 -23.89 9.12 -4.75
N THR A 272 -23.89 7.95 -5.37
CA THR A 272 -23.28 7.73 -6.69
C THR A 272 -24.03 8.48 -7.79
N GLU A 273 -25.28 8.86 -7.53
CA GLU A 273 -26.10 9.62 -8.47
C GLU A 273 -26.01 11.14 -8.19
N ALA A 274 -25.43 11.83 -9.18
CA ALA A 274 -25.44 13.28 -9.38
C ALA A 274 -24.83 14.14 -8.26
N LEU A 275 -23.49 14.20 -8.21
CA LEU A 275 -22.85 15.45 -7.80
C LEU A 275 -23.39 16.58 -8.69
N PRO A 276 -23.77 17.75 -8.13
CA PRO A 276 -24.28 18.85 -8.93
C PRO A 276 -23.24 19.24 -9.97
N LYS A 277 -23.67 19.27 -11.23
CA LYS A 277 -22.82 19.65 -12.36
C LYS A 277 -22.35 21.09 -12.17
N LEU A 278 -21.04 21.30 -12.17
CA LEU A 278 -20.47 22.63 -11.99
C LEU A 278 -20.85 23.58 -13.13
N LYS A 279 -21.09 23.05 -14.33
CA LYS A 279 -21.55 23.84 -15.49
C LYS A 279 -22.97 24.39 -15.36
N GLU A 280 -23.77 23.85 -14.47
CA GLU A 280 -25.15 24.32 -14.22
C GLU A 280 -25.21 25.47 -13.22
N LEU A 281 -24.06 25.87 -12.63
CA LEU A 281 -23.97 27.05 -11.78
C LEU A 281 -24.09 28.32 -12.62
N GLY A 282 -25.10 29.15 -12.32
CA GLY A 282 -25.23 30.50 -12.90
C GLY A 282 -24.10 31.44 -12.49
N ASP A 283 -23.86 32.48 -13.30
CA ASP A 283 -22.71 33.37 -13.16
C ASP A 283 -22.92 34.57 -12.23
N GLU A 284 -24.06 34.64 -11.54
CA GLU A 284 -24.44 35.76 -10.66
C GLU A 284 -23.33 36.06 -9.64
N ASP A 285 -22.77 35.03 -8.98
CA ASP A 285 -21.70 35.23 -8.00
C ASP A 285 -20.39 35.72 -8.62
N LEU A 286 -20.14 35.36 -9.89
CA LEU A 286 -18.93 35.76 -10.61
C LEU A 286 -19.02 37.20 -11.09
N ARG A 287 -20.22 37.65 -11.49
CA ARG A 287 -20.46 38.99 -12.05
C ARG A 287 -20.91 40.01 -11.01
N ASP A 288 -21.23 39.59 -9.78
CA ASP A 288 -21.64 40.51 -8.73
C ASP A 288 -20.57 41.61 -8.50
N SER A 289 -20.97 42.84 -8.78
CA SER A 289 -20.18 44.06 -8.60
C SER A 289 -19.72 44.28 -7.15
N LYS A 290 -20.48 43.75 -6.17
CA LYS A 290 -20.14 43.78 -4.74
C LYS A 290 -19.35 42.55 -4.29
N GLY A 291 -19.23 41.55 -5.16
CA GLY A 291 -18.60 40.26 -4.89
C GLY A 291 -17.33 40.02 -5.72
N LEU A 292 -17.28 38.90 -6.43
CA LEU A 292 -16.08 38.48 -7.17
C LEU A 292 -15.78 39.38 -8.37
N ASN A 293 -16.78 40.07 -8.95
CA ASN A 293 -16.66 41.04 -10.05
C ASN A 293 -15.58 40.65 -11.08
N MET A 294 -15.74 39.47 -11.65
CA MET A 294 -14.75 38.81 -12.52
C MET A 294 -14.82 39.37 -13.93
N ARG A 295 -13.67 39.50 -14.59
CA ARG A 295 -13.61 39.87 -16.01
C ARG A 295 -14.02 38.70 -16.91
N ASP A 296 -14.51 38.99 -18.11
CA ASP A 296 -15.06 37.96 -19.01
C ASP A 296 -14.09 36.81 -19.30
N TYR A 297 -12.81 37.11 -19.57
CA TYR A 297 -11.81 36.07 -19.80
C TYR A 297 -11.55 35.18 -18.56
N GLN A 298 -11.79 35.69 -17.36
CA GLN A 298 -11.67 34.90 -16.13
C GLN A 298 -12.90 34.00 -15.95
N ILE A 299 -14.08 34.49 -16.33
CA ILE A 299 -15.32 33.71 -16.33
C ILE A 299 -15.21 32.56 -17.35
N GLU A 300 -14.72 32.85 -18.55
CA GLU A 300 -14.47 31.84 -19.58
C GLU A 300 -13.49 30.76 -19.09
N ALA A 301 -12.38 31.16 -18.45
CA ALA A 301 -11.44 30.21 -17.84
C ALA A 301 -12.11 29.36 -16.75
N ILE A 302 -12.99 29.93 -15.93
CA ILE A 302 -13.73 29.19 -14.91
C ILE A 302 -14.69 28.18 -15.54
N HIS A 303 -15.40 28.57 -16.61
CA HIS A 303 -16.30 27.68 -17.35
C HIS A 303 -15.56 26.51 -17.97
N ALA A 304 -14.40 26.76 -18.60
CA ALA A 304 -13.57 25.72 -19.17
C ALA A 304 -13.12 24.69 -18.11
N VAL A 305 -12.72 25.17 -16.92
CA VAL A 305 -12.36 24.29 -15.80
C VAL A 305 -13.56 23.49 -15.30
N ASN A 306 -14.73 24.12 -15.13
CA ASN A 306 -15.96 23.44 -14.69
C ASN A 306 -16.36 22.34 -15.67
N ASN A 307 -16.35 22.62 -16.97
CA ASN A 307 -16.66 21.64 -18.01
C ASN A 307 -15.67 20.47 -17.98
N ALA A 308 -14.38 20.74 -17.91
CA ALA A 308 -13.37 19.70 -17.81
C ALA A 308 -13.57 18.80 -16.58
N ILE A 309 -13.94 19.37 -15.42
CA ILE A 309 -14.22 18.60 -14.19
C ILE A 309 -15.50 17.76 -14.34
N ASP A 310 -16.55 18.31 -14.94
CA ASP A 310 -17.80 17.58 -15.21
C ASP A 310 -17.59 16.45 -16.23
N ASP A 311 -16.67 16.63 -17.18
CA ASP A 311 -16.24 15.62 -18.15
C ASP A 311 -15.24 14.59 -17.55
N GLY A 312 -14.94 14.68 -16.24
CA GLY A 312 -14.12 13.71 -15.53
C GLY A 312 -12.60 13.93 -15.65
N GLN A 313 -12.15 15.07 -16.19
CA GLN A 313 -10.73 15.39 -16.29
C GLN A 313 -10.10 15.60 -14.89
N LYS A 314 -9.04 14.83 -14.61
CA LYS A 314 -8.36 14.85 -13.30
C LYS A 314 -7.22 15.85 -13.22
N ASN A 315 -6.63 16.21 -14.36
CA ASN A 315 -5.51 17.15 -14.45
C ASN A 315 -5.89 18.26 -15.43
N ILE A 316 -5.91 19.50 -14.96
CA ILE A 316 -6.30 20.67 -15.74
C ILE A 316 -5.21 21.72 -15.61
N LEU A 317 -4.73 22.23 -16.74
CA LEU A 317 -3.74 23.31 -16.80
C LEU A 317 -4.44 24.59 -17.26
N VAL A 318 -4.39 25.63 -16.43
CA VAL A 318 -4.92 26.96 -16.76
C VAL A 318 -3.76 27.92 -17.03
N ALA A 319 -3.48 28.16 -18.30
CA ALA A 319 -2.45 29.10 -18.73
C ALA A 319 -3.01 30.53 -18.81
N THR A 320 -2.35 31.46 -18.11
CA THR A 320 -2.74 32.88 -18.05
C THR A 320 -1.50 33.75 -18.11
N ALA A 321 -1.59 34.95 -18.68
CA ALA A 321 -0.49 35.91 -18.66
C ALA A 321 -0.25 36.45 -17.23
N THR A 322 0.98 36.89 -16.94
CA THR A 322 1.33 37.51 -15.64
C THR A 322 0.45 38.73 -15.39
N ASP A 323 0.11 39.00 -14.12
CA ASP A 323 -0.72 40.14 -13.68
C ASP A 323 -2.15 40.23 -14.24
N THR A 324 -2.66 39.17 -14.87
CA THR A 324 -4.06 39.10 -15.35
C THR A 324 -5.06 38.65 -14.27
N GLY A 325 -4.65 38.59 -13.01
CA GLY A 325 -5.52 38.23 -11.89
C GLY A 325 -5.65 36.72 -11.64
N LYS A 326 -4.57 35.94 -11.87
CA LYS A 326 -4.52 34.48 -11.65
C LYS A 326 -5.07 34.07 -10.29
N THR A 327 -4.64 34.77 -9.23
CA THR A 327 -5.09 34.52 -7.85
C THR A 327 -6.59 34.74 -7.69
N ARG A 328 -7.16 35.76 -8.33
CA ARG A 328 -8.60 36.04 -8.26
C ARG A 328 -9.41 34.96 -8.98
N THR A 329 -8.97 34.54 -10.17
CA THR A 329 -9.59 33.41 -10.90
C THR A 329 -9.53 32.12 -10.08
N PHE A 330 -8.39 31.84 -9.44
CA PHE A 330 -8.22 30.67 -8.59
C PHE A 330 -9.13 30.70 -7.35
N LEU A 331 -9.27 31.84 -6.69
CA LEU A 331 -10.17 32.00 -5.54
C LEU A 331 -11.64 31.83 -5.95
N ALA A 332 -12.04 32.34 -7.12
CA ALA A 332 -13.38 32.14 -7.65
C ALA A 332 -13.69 30.65 -7.91
N LEU A 333 -12.71 29.89 -8.41
CA LEU A 333 -12.85 28.43 -8.55
C LEU A 333 -13.04 27.75 -7.19
N ILE A 334 -12.20 28.06 -6.21
CA ILE A 334 -12.33 27.52 -4.84
C ILE A 334 -13.71 27.82 -4.26
N TYR A 335 -14.16 29.08 -4.37
CA TYR A 335 -15.48 29.49 -3.90
C TYR A 335 -16.59 28.65 -4.55
N ARG A 336 -16.57 28.49 -5.88
CA ARG A 336 -17.58 27.67 -6.60
C ARG A 336 -17.52 26.20 -6.20
N PHE A 337 -16.33 25.64 -6.02
CA PHE A 337 -16.15 24.25 -5.59
C PHE A 337 -16.71 23.98 -4.19
N LEU A 338 -16.54 24.93 -3.27
CA LEU A 338 -17.10 24.85 -1.93
C LEU A 338 -18.61 25.06 -1.94
N LYS A 339 -19.11 26.07 -2.66
CA LYS A 339 -20.54 26.38 -2.77
C LYS A 339 -21.35 25.22 -3.37
N SER A 340 -20.80 24.55 -4.36
CA SER A 340 -21.41 23.36 -4.99
C SER A 340 -21.21 22.07 -4.20
N ASN A 341 -20.44 22.11 -3.10
CA ASN A 341 -20.01 20.92 -2.34
C ASN A 341 -19.32 19.86 -3.23
N ARG A 342 -18.71 20.30 -4.35
CA ARG A 342 -18.06 19.41 -5.33
C ARG A 342 -16.74 18.86 -4.80
N PHE A 343 -15.99 19.67 -4.05
CA PHE A 343 -14.75 19.30 -3.40
C PHE A 343 -14.77 19.70 -1.93
N LYS A 344 -14.59 18.71 -1.04
CA LYS A 344 -14.59 18.91 0.41
C LYS A 344 -13.23 19.37 0.95
N ARG A 345 -12.14 19.08 0.24
CA ARG A 345 -10.76 19.38 0.65
C ARG A 345 -10.00 19.91 -0.55
N ILE A 346 -9.39 21.07 -0.38
CA ILE A 346 -8.60 21.74 -1.42
C ILE A 346 -7.23 22.05 -0.83
N LEU A 347 -6.19 21.48 -1.43
CA LEU A 347 -4.80 21.78 -1.09
C LEU A 347 -4.25 22.79 -2.10
N VAL A 348 -3.82 23.95 -1.59
CA VAL A 348 -3.21 25.00 -2.41
C VAL A 348 -1.70 24.97 -2.19
N LEU A 349 -0.94 24.77 -3.27
CA LEU A 349 0.52 24.81 -3.25
C LEU A 349 0.98 26.09 -3.94
N VAL A 350 1.82 26.87 -3.25
CA VAL A 350 2.41 28.11 -3.77
C VAL A 350 3.92 28.08 -3.59
N ASP A 351 4.63 28.74 -4.49
CA ASP A 351 6.08 28.92 -4.37
C ASP A 351 6.42 29.87 -3.21
N ARG A 352 7.53 29.60 -2.52
CA ARG A 352 8.00 30.36 -1.34
C ARG A 352 8.37 31.80 -1.71
N ASN A 353 8.86 32.01 -2.93
CA ASN A 353 9.50 33.28 -3.30
C ASN A 353 8.55 34.34 -3.84
N SER A 354 7.32 33.99 -4.25
CA SER A 354 6.46 34.93 -5.01
C SER A 354 5.03 35.12 -4.51
N SER A 355 4.54 34.40 -3.49
CA SER A 355 3.14 34.60 -3.01
C SER A 355 2.78 33.97 -1.66
N GLY A 356 3.76 33.70 -0.77
CA GLY A 356 3.47 33.10 0.55
C GLY A 356 2.48 33.93 1.38
N THR A 357 2.62 35.26 1.39
CA THR A 357 1.76 36.18 2.15
C THR A 357 0.34 36.29 1.57
N GLN A 358 0.18 36.12 0.25
CA GLN A 358 -1.12 36.19 -0.42
C GLN A 358 -1.98 34.96 -0.08
N ALA A 359 -1.37 33.77 -0.03
CA ALA A 359 -2.04 32.53 0.39
C ALA A 359 -2.43 32.56 1.87
N ILE A 360 -1.59 33.13 2.74
CA ILE A 360 -1.90 33.30 4.18
C ILE A 360 -3.05 34.29 4.42
N LYS A 361 -3.19 35.32 3.58
CA LYS A 361 -4.35 36.24 3.61
C LYS A 361 -5.65 35.57 3.13
N CYS A 362 -5.58 34.46 2.41
CA CYS A 362 -6.75 33.66 2.01
C CYS A 362 -7.22 32.72 3.12
N ARG A 363 -7.29 33.23 4.35
CA ARG A 363 -8.04 32.58 5.43
C ARG A 363 -9.52 32.81 5.13
N LEU A 364 -10.11 31.88 4.38
CA LEU A 364 -11.56 31.83 4.12
C LEU A 364 -12.34 31.64 5.42
#